data_AF-A0A945H2W9-F1
#
_entry.id   AF-A0A945H2W9-F1
#
_cell.length_a   1.000
_cell.length_b   1.000
_cell.length_c   1.000
_cell.angle_alpha   90.00
_cell.angle_beta   90.00
_cell.angle_gamma   90.00
#
_symmetry.space_group_name_H-M   'P 1'
#
loop_
_entity.id
_entity.type
_entity.pdbx_description
1 polymer ?
#
loop_
_entity_poly.entity_id
_entity_poly.type
_entity_poly.pdbx_seq_one_letter_code
_entity_poly.pdbx_strand_id
1 'polypeptide(L)'
;MTLEKLLASFGDSTWLAQGRFVCLRGPRLPGVIVADIIDRAKKTASFQIVSCSRDEFVERSKHDAMQQTFLMSRRLWWLGEVCTGAAAPKKQQAFFARVAQINPIDIVIFFVSDTAKVPKQVLDKATVVDVPGYANFQNLRDVLGDKLNFDAMKSALRAVPKMTIDAACTMNFCASTVGAKSNGDFSEYAEKVCADEEGVGFFALVDAFFARDHKKFFEVWDKKASDYPDVYWIVFWSEKIWRACFFVDYMNKGRNAEAKRFSGGLSFGFARKGGYKNFTVKGLTSAYDMLYEMDRRIKMGGGTLELDGFFVKYFTNQF
;
A
#
# COMPACT_ATOMS: atom_id res chain seq x y z
N MET A 1 -12.29 16.26 15.41
CA MET A 1 -10.94 16.60 15.95
C MET A 1 -10.01 16.81 14.76
N THR A 2 -9.05 17.74 14.82
CA THR A 2 -8.11 17.94 13.69
C THR A 2 -7.06 16.83 13.66
N LEU A 3 -6.44 16.61 12.50
CA LEU A 3 -5.39 15.61 12.35
C LEU A 3 -4.15 15.93 13.20
N GLU A 4 -3.73 17.20 13.25
CA GLU A 4 -2.66 17.67 14.14
C GLU A 4 -2.94 17.29 15.60
N LYS A 5 -4.16 17.58 16.09
CA LYS A 5 -4.57 17.26 17.46
C LYS A 5 -4.59 15.75 17.71
N LEU A 6 -4.99 14.95 16.72
CA LEU A 6 -4.89 13.49 16.81
C LEU A 6 -3.44 13.06 17.00
N LEU A 7 -2.53 13.50 16.12
CA LEU A 7 -1.13 13.11 16.13
C LEU A 7 -0.42 13.56 17.42
N ALA A 8 -0.73 14.76 17.92
CA ALA A 8 -0.24 15.26 19.20
C ALA A 8 -0.75 14.40 20.37
N SER A 9 -2.00 13.94 20.32
CA SER A 9 -2.60 13.08 21.35
C SER A 9 -1.92 11.72 21.48
N PHE A 10 -1.30 11.21 20.40
CA PHE A 10 -0.47 10.00 20.47
C PHE A 10 0.89 10.21 21.17
N GLY A 11 1.22 11.46 21.54
CA GLY A 11 2.32 11.79 22.45
C GLY A 11 1.89 11.94 23.91
N ASP A 12 0.58 11.89 24.21
CA ASP A 12 0.04 12.08 25.55
C ASP A 12 -0.37 10.73 26.18
N SER A 13 0.35 10.31 27.22
CA SER A 13 0.10 9.05 27.92
C SER A 13 -1.28 9.00 28.59
N THR A 14 -1.83 10.14 29.01
CA THR A 14 -3.16 10.20 29.64
C THR A 14 -4.27 10.04 28.62
N TRP A 15 -4.11 10.65 27.44
CA TRP A 15 -5.01 10.44 26.31
C TRP A 15 -5.00 8.99 25.87
N LEU A 16 -3.79 8.44 25.74
CA LEU A 16 -3.60 7.05 25.35
C LEU A 16 -4.25 6.11 26.34
N ALA A 17 -4.13 6.33 27.66
CA ALA A 17 -4.65 5.47 28.74
C ALA A 17 -6.16 5.16 28.65
N GLN A 18 -6.92 5.99 27.95
CA GLN A 18 -8.35 5.79 27.74
C GLN A 18 -8.59 4.97 26.46
N GLY A 19 -9.47 3.98 26.52
CA GLY A 19 -9.89 3.27 25.31
C GLY A 19 -10.79 4.16 24.46
N ARG A 20 -10.56 4.15 23.15
CA ARG A 20 -11.17 5.13 22.21
C ARG A 20 -11.39 4.51 20.85
N PHE A 21 -12.46 4.96 20.17
CA PHE A 21 -12.61 4.78 18.74
C PHE A 21 -12.09 6.03 18.01
N VAL A 22 -11.26 5.83 17.00
CA VAL A 22 -10.79 6.86 16.08
C VAL A 22 -11.25 6.48 14.68
N CYS A 23 -12.07 7.35 14.09
CA CYS A 23 -12.55 7.19 12.73
C CYS A 23 -11.79 8.18 11.84
N LEU A 24 -10.87 7.67 11.02
CA LEU A 24 -10.23 8.46 9.98
C LEU A 24 -11.18 8.52 8.78
N ARG A 25 -11.54 9.72 8.35
CA ARG A 25 -12.46 9.92 7.23
C ARG A 25 -11.76 10.71 6.13
N GLY A 26 -11.81 10.25 4.90
CA GLY A 26 -11.30 11.02 3.76
C GLY A 26 -11.56 10.34 2.43
N PRO A 27 -11.06 10.88 1.31
CA PRO A 27 -11.33 10.30 0.00
C PRO A 27 -10.50 9.05 -0.29
N ARG A 28 -9.34 8.89 0.37
CA ARG A 28 -8.42 7.75 0.22
C ARG A 28 -7.77 7.43 1.57
N LEU A 29 -7.45 6.16 1.78
CA LEU A 29 -6.76 5.70 2.97
C LEU A 29 -5.35 6.31 3.04
N PRO A 30 -5.01 7.07 4.10
CA PRO A 30 -3.69 7.69 4.22
C PRO A 30 -2.69 6.73 4.90
N GLY A 31 -2.11 5.83 4.13
CA GLY A 31 -1.17 4.81 4.62
C GLY A 31 0.00 5.40 5.40
N VAL A 32 0.52 6.56 4.98
CA VAL A 32 1.65 7.21 5.65
C VAL A 32 1.25 7.79 7.01
N ILE A 33 0.08 8.43 7.08
CA ILE A 33 -0.45 8.98 8.34
C ILE A 33 -0.72 7.84 9.34
N VAL A 34 -1.29 6.72 8.86
CA VAL A 34 -1.54 5.54 9.71
C VAL A 34 -0.23 4.97 10.24
N ALA A 35 0.82 4.89 9.42
CA ALA A 35 2.14 4.44 9.84
C ALA A 35 2.73 5.37 10.94
N ASP A 36 2.61 6.70 10.79
CA ASP A 36 3.09 7.66 11.79
C ASP A 36 2.31 7.55 13.11
N ILE A 37 0.98 7.37 13.06
CA ILE A 37 0.16 7.10 14.25
C ILE A 37 0.65 5.86 14.98
N ILE A 38 0.89 4.75 14.26
CA ILE A 38 1.35 3.49 14.85
C ILE A 38 2.75 3.67 15.46
N ASP A 39 3.66 4.37 14.79
CA ASP A 39 5.01 4.62 15.28
C ASP A 39 5.01 5.47 16.56
N ARG A 40 4.22 6.55 16.58
CA ARG A 40 4.03 7.38 17.78
C ARG A 40 3.42 6.59 18.92
N ALA A 41 2.38 5.79 18.65
CA ALA A 41 1.75 4.94 19.65
C ALA A 41 2.78 4.01 20.29
N LYS A 42 3.63 3.33 19.50
CA LYS A 42 4.68 2.42 19.98
C LYS A 42 5.75 3.13 20.82
N LYS A 43 6.08 4.38 20.48
CA LYS A 43 7.11 5.16 21.19
C LYS A 43 6.60 5.68 22.53
N THR A 44 5.36 6.15 22.57
CA THR A 44 4.78 6.76 23.78
C THR A 44 4.30 5.70 24.77
N ALA A 45 3.82 4.57 24.28
CA ALA A 45 3.35 3.47 25.12
C ALA A 45 3.64 2.12 24.45
N SER A 46 3.93 1.10 25.24
CA SER A 46 4.25 -0.26 24.77
C SER A 46 3.01 -1.00 24.24
N PHE A 47 2.27 -0.38 23.31
CA PHE A 47 1.08 -0.97 22.70
C PHE A 47 1.45 -2.20 21.87
N GLN A 48 0.69 -3.28 22.06
CA GLN A 48 0.68 -4.37 21.10
C GLN A 48 -0.20 -3.95 19.90
N ILE A 49 0.42 -3.84 18.73
CA ILE A 49 -0.32 -3.50 17.50
C ILE A 49 -0.99 -4.75 16.95
N VAL A 50 -2.30 -4.68 16.77
CA VAL A 50 -3.09 -5.74 16.16
C VAL A 50 -3.71 -5.21 14.87
N SER A 51 -3.18 -5.68 13.74
CA SER A 51 -3.83 -5.46 12.44
C SER A 51 -4.87 -6.55 12.23
N CYS A 52 -6.11 -6.13 11.96
CA CYS A 52 -7.24 -7.02 11.77
C CYS A 52 -8.02 -6.52 10.56
N SER A 53 -8.34 -7.40 9.63
CA SER A 53 -9.26 -7.04 8.54
C SER A 53 -10.68 -6.86 9.08
N ARG A 54 -11.51 -6.11 8.35
CA ARG A 54 -12.95 -5.99 8.66
C ARG A 54 -13.63 -7.35 8.85
N ASP A 55 -13.30 -8.31 7.99
CA ASP A 55 -13.95 -9.62 8.00
C ASP A 55 -13.53 -10.43 9.24
N GLU A 56 -12.26 -10.34 9.66
CA GLU A 56 -11.78 -10.92 10.93
C GLU A 56 -12.37 -10.21 12.17
N PHE A 57 -12.64 -8.90 12.09
CA PHE A 57 -13.30 -8.17 13.18
C PHE A 57 -14.76 -8.64 13.41
N VAL A 58 -15.43 -9.07 12.34
CA VAL A 58 -16.77 -9.67 12.42
C VAL A 58 -16.71 -11.12 12.93
N GLU A 59 -15.55 -11.69 13.21
CA GLU A 59 -15.46 -12.95 13.95
C GLU A 59 -15.58 -12.71 15.47
N ARG A 60 -16.30 -13.58 16.17
CA ARG A 60 -16.62 -13.40 17.60
C ARG A 60 -15.36 -13.42 18.48
N SER A 61 -14.37 -14.23 18.13
CA SER A 61 -13.11 -14.37 18.87
C SER A 61 -12.30 -13.08 18.95
N LYS A 62 -12.24 -12.30 17.86
CA LYS A 62 -11.52 -11.01 17.83
C LYS A 62 -12.28 -9.90 18.52
N HIS A 63 -13.60 -9.91 18.41
CA HIS A 63 -14.47 -9.02 19.17
C HIS A 63 -14.29 -9.21 20.68
N ASP A 64 -14.32 -10.45 21.16
CA ASP A 64 -14.17 -10.75 22.59
C ASP A 64 -12.76 -10.38 23.09
N ALA A 65 -11.73 -10.55 22.24
CA ALA A 65 -10.37 -10.13 22.54
C ALA A 65 -10.18 -8.60 22.67
N MET A 66 -11.08 -7.77 22.12
CA MET A 66 -11.05 -6.31 22.29
C MET A 66 -11.69 -5.86 23.61
N GLN A 67 -12.55 -6.69 24.18
CA GLN A 67 -13.21 -6.43 25.47
C GLN A 67 -12.36 -6.94 26.65
N GLN A 68 -11.25 -7.60 26.38
CA GLN A 68 -10.39 -8.20 27.40
C GLN A 68 -8.96 -7.66 27.29
N THR A 69 -8.46 -7.12 28.40
CA THR A 69 -7.03 -6.79 28.56
C THR A 69 -6.31 -8.00 29.15
N PHE A 70 -5.27 -8.50 28.46
CA PHE A 70 -4.42 -9.56 29.00
C PHE A 70 -3.21 -8.93 29.70
N LEU A 71 -3.01 -9.24 30.99
CA LEU A 71 -1.87 -8.76 31.79
C LEU A 71 -1.65 -7.24 31.75
N MET A 72 -2.73 -6.44 31.73
CA MET A 72 -2.68 -4.97 31.60
C MET A 72 -1.99 -4.47 30.30
N SER A 73 -1.68 -5.36 29.35
CA SER A 73 -1.19 -4.96 28.04
C SER A 73 -2.30 -4.24 27.29
N ARG A 74 -1.96 -3.10 26.70
CA ARG A 74 -2.89 -2.30 25.90
C ARG A 74 -2.61 -2.54 24.43
N ARG A 75 -3.67 -2.57 23.63
CA ARG A 75 -3.58 -2.83 22.20
C ARG A 75 -4.01 -1.61 21.41
N LEU A 76 -3.39 -1.47 20.25
CA LEU A 76 -3.88 -0.57 19.21
C LEU A 76 -4.37 -1.45 18.07
N TRP A 77 -5.67 -1.39 17.83
CA TRP A 77 -6.32 -2.15 16.79
C TRP A 77 -6.43 -1.29 15.53
N TRP A 78 -5.75 -1.71 14.47
CA TRP A 78 -5.91 -1.14 13.15
C TRP A 78 -6.83 -2.03 12.33
N LEU A 79 -8.02 -1.53 12.02
CA LEU A 79 -9.06 -2.29 11.31
C LEU A 79 -9.06 -2.08 9.79
N GLY A 80 -8.12 -1.28 9.28
CA GLY A 80 -8.03 -0.95 7.86
C GLY A 80 -9.18 -0.07 7.38
N GLU A 81 -9.41 -0.14 6.07
CA GLU A 81 -10.56 0.49 5.43
C GLU A 81 -11.80 -0.41 5.53
N VAL A 82 -12.86 0.14 6.12
CA VAL A 82 -14.08 -0.62 6.43
C VAL A 82 -15.04 -0.63 5.24
N CYS A 83 -14.93 0.36 4.36
CA CYS A 83 -15.93 0.67 3.34
C CYS A 83 -15.45 0.41 1.90
N THR A 84 -14.36 -0.34 1.71
CA THR A 84 -13.86 -0.64 0.35
C THR A 84 -14.66 -1.72 -0.36
N GLY A 85 -14.95 -1.45 -1.63
CA GLY A 85 -15.50 -2.39 -2.60
C GLY A 85 -17.03 -2.57 -2.52
N ALA A 86 -17.59 -3.28 -3.50
CA ALA A 86 -19.00 -3.70 -3.54
C ALA A 86 -19.37 -4.74 -2.44
N ALA A 87 -18.66 -4.72 -1.32
CA ALA A 87 -18.94 -5.57 -0.18
C ALA A 87 -20.39 -5.36 0.25
N ALA A 88 -21.15 -6.46 0.36
CA ALA A 88 -22.57 -6.43 0.65
C ALA A 88 -22.86 -5.49 1.84
N PRO A 89 -23.75 -4.49 1.69
CA PRO A 89 -24.11 -3.53 2.74
C PRO A 89 -24.36 -4.17 4.12
N LYS A 90 -24.80 -5.44 4.13
CA LYS A 90 -24.95 -6.28 5.33
C LYS A 90 -23.67 -6.43 6.17
N LYS A 91 -22.50 -6.67 5.56
CA LYS A 91 -21.23 -6.83 6.30
C LYS A 91 -20.78 -5.53 6.95
N GLN A 92 -20.92 -4.42 6.22
CA GLN A 92 -20.64 -3.08 6.72
C GLN A 92 -21.58 -2.71 7.89
N GLN A 93 -22.87 -3.00 7.74
CA GLN A 93 -23.85 -2.79 8.81
C GLN A 93 -23.54 -3.66 10.05
N ALA A 94 -23.17 -4.92 9.86
CA ALA A 94 -22.77 -5.81 10.95
C ALA A 94 -21.51 -5.31 11.68
N PHE A 95 -20.53 -4.79 10.93
CA PHE A 95 -19.34 -4.15 11.50
C PHE A 95 -19.73 -2.96 12.39
N PHE A 96 -20.52 -2.02 11.87
CA PHE A 96 -20.90 -0.83 12.64
C PHE A 96 -21.80 -1.16 13.83
N ALA A 97 -22.69 -2.14 13.70
CA ALA A 97 -23.50 -2.63 14.82
C ALA A 97 -22.61 -3.13 15.97
N ARG A 98 -21.51 -3.81 15.67
CA ARG A 98 -20.54 -4.23 16.68
C ARG A 98 -19.75 -3.08 17.28
N VAL A 99 -19.23 -2.17 16.45
CA VAL A 99 -18.52 -0.98 16.96
C VAL A 99 -19.41 -0.19 17.92
N ALA A 100 -20.71 -0.07 17.62
CA ALA A 100 -21.67 0.60 18.49
C ALA A 100 -21.90 -0.13 19.83
N GLN A 101 -21.71 -1.45 19.90
CA GLN A 101 -21.89 -2.24 21.12
C GLN A 101 -20.64 -2.26 22.02
N ILE A 102 -19.46 -2.01 21.46
CA ILE A 102 -18.20 -2.05 22.20
C ILE A 102 -18.01 -0.75 23.00
N ASN A 103 -17.54 -0.90 24.23
CA ASN A 103 -16.89 0.17 24.98
C ASN A 103 -15.40 -0.14 24.98
N PRO A 104 -14.59 0.61 24.20
CA PRO A 104 -13.22 0.22 23.96
C PRO A 104 -12.40 0.40 25.24
N ILE A 105 -11.65 -0.63 25.63
CA ILE A 105 -10.59 -0.53 26.66
C ILE A 105 -9.26 -0.14 26.00
N ASP A 106 -9.09 -0.61 24.76
CA ASP A 106 -7.99 -0.36 23.85
C ASP A 106 -8.27 0.82 22.91
N ILE A 107 -7.28 1.20 22.09
CA ILE A 107 -7.50 2.17 21.01
C ILE A 107 -7.86 1.39 19.74
N VAL A 108 -8.94 1.79 19.09
CA VAL A 108 -9.41 1.18 17.84
C VAL A 108 -9.48 2.25 16.76
N ILE A 109 -8.72 2.04 15.69
CA ILE A 109 -8.60 2.97 14.56
C ILE A 109 -9.11 2.27 13.30
N PHE A 110 -9.94 2.97 12.55
CA PHE A 110 -10.45 2.49 11.28
C PHE A 110 -10.64 3.65 10.30
N PHE A 111 -10.61 3.34 9.00
CA PHE A 111 -10.80 4.32 7.94
C PHE A 111 -12.13 4.14 7.21
N VAL A 112 -12.77 5.26 6.87
CA VAL A 112 -13.99 5.33 6.06
C VAL A 112 -13.80 6.32 4.91
N SER A 113 -14.24 5.94 3.72
CA SER A 113 -14.26 6.85 2.58
C SER A 113 -15.30 7.95 2.79
N ASP A 114 -15.11 9.12 2.16
CA ASP A 114 -16.08 10.23 2.22
C ASP A 114 -17.48 9.87 1.68
N THR A 115 -17.55 8.84 0.85
CA THR A 115 -18.79 8.33 0.26
C THR A 115 -19.50 7.31 1.17
N ALA A 116 -18.84 6.84 2.23
CA ALA A 116 -19.38 5.82 3.11
C ALA A 116 -20.44 6.39 4.06
N LYS A 117 -21.56 5.67 4.19
CA LYS A 117 -22.58 5.98 5.21
C LYS A 117 -22.21 5.33 6.54
N VAL A 118 -21.77 6.14 7.50
CA VAL A 118 -21.49 5.70 8.87
C VAL A 118 -22.70 5.96 9.76
N PRO A 119 -23.20 4.97 10.52
CA PRO A 119 -24.32 5.17 11.44
C PRO A 119 -24.00 6.21 12.52
N LYS A 120 -24.98 7.03 12.90
CA LYS A 120 -24.83 8.08 13.91
C LYS A 120 -24.31 7.55 15.25
N GLN A 121 -24.76 6.36 15.66
CA GLN A 121 -24.31 5.75 16.93
C GLN A 121 -22.79 5.50 16.97
N VAL A 122 -22.17 5.23 15.80
CA VAL A 122 -20.72 5.06 15.71
C VAL A 122 -20.02 6.41 15.73
N LEU A 123 -20.57 7.41 15.04
CA LEU A 123 -20.02 8.78 15.04
C LEU A 123 -20.07 9.42 16.43
N ASP A 124 -21.13 9.17 17.20
CA ASP A 124 -21.27 9.70 18.56
C ASP A 124 -20.25 9.08 19.54
N LYS A 125 -19.77 7.86 19.26
CA LYS A 125 -18.75 7.16 20.06
C LYS A 125 -17.32 7.37 19.56
N ALA A 126 -17.14 7.65 18.28
CA ALA A 126 -15.84 7.76 17.65
C ALA A 126 -15.36 9.20 17.60
N THR A 127 -14.08 9.40 17.89
CA THR A 127 -13.43 10.66 17.52
C THR A 127 -13.19 10.66 16.02
N VAL A 128 -14.02 11.43 15.30
CA VAL A 128 -13.90 11.58 13.85
C VAL A 128 -12.80 12.60 13.53
N VAL A 129 -11.91 12.20 12.63
CA VAL A 129 -10.79 13.00 12.14
C VAL A 129 -10.83 13.01 10.62
N ASP A 130 -11.10 14.18 10.07
CA ASP A 130 -11.09 14.38 8.62
C ASP A 130 -9.65 14.44 8.13
N VAL A 131 -9.37 13.61 7.14
CA VAL A 131 -8.09 13.47 6.45
C VAL A 131 -8.26 14.15 5.09
N PRO A 132 -7.45 15.18 4.79
CA PRO A 132 -7.54 15.87 3.52
C PRO A 132 -7.11 14.96 2.37
N GLY A 133 -7.84 15.02 1.26
CA GLY A 133 -7.48 14.23 0.06
C GLY A 133 -6.21 14.70 -0.62
N TYR A 134 -6.01 16.02 -0.65
CA TYR A 134 -4.87 16.66 -1.30
C TYR A 134 -4.02 17.40 -0.29
N ALA A 135 -2.71 17.41 -0.57
CA ALA A 135 -1.73 18.10 0.23
C ALA A 135 -1.82 19.61 0.00
N ASN A 136 -1.68 20.36 1.10
CA ASN A 136 -1.31 21.76 1.08
C ASN A 136 -0.31 21.97 2.24
N PHE A 137 0.36 23.12 2.27
CA PHE A 137 1.36 23.37 3.31
C PHE A 137 0.83 23.30 4.73
N GLN A 138 -0.41 23.75 4.97
CA GLN A 138 -1.00 23.71 6.31
C GLN A 138 -1.18 22.26 6.74
N ASN A 139 -1.84 21.46 5.93
CA ASN A 139 -2.11 20.06 6.23
C ASN A 139 -0.83 19.22 6.33
N LEU A 140 0.20 19.55 5.53
CA LEU A 140 1.51 18.91 5.64
C LEU A 140 2.23 19.29 6.92
N ARG A 141 2.14 20.56 7.34
CA ARG A 141 2.68 21.01 8.62
C ARG A 141 1.97 20.32 9.79
N ASP A 142 0.65 20.16 9.70
CA ASP A 142 -0.16 19.45 10.70
C ASP A 142 0.27 17.99 10.87
N VAL A 143 0.72 17.33 9.78
CA VAL A 143 1.14 15.93 9.79
C VAL A 143 2.62 15.75 10.14
N LEU A 144 3.49 16.51 9.47
CA LEU A 144 4.94 16.32 9.50
C LEU A 144 5.59 17.18 10.59
N GLY A 145 4.94 18.26 11.04
CA GLY A 145 5.50 19.21 12.00
C GLY A 145 6.86 19.74 11.54
N ASP A 146 7.84 19.69 12.42
CA ASP A 146 9.22 20.13 12.17
C ASP A 146 9.98 19.25 11.17
N LYS A 147 9.44 18.07 10.80
CA LYS A 147 10.04 17.18 9.78
C LYS A 147 9.73 17.63 8.35
N LEU A 148 8.94 18.69 8.17
CA LEU A 148 8.58 19.22 6.86
C LEU A 148 9.79 19.91 6.21
N ASN A 149 10.26 19.37 5.10
CA ASN A 149 11.20 20.05 4.21
C ASN A 149 10.42 21.03 3.32
N PHE A 150 10.30 22.27 3.80
CA PHE A 150 9.46 23.29 3.16
C PHE A 150 9.88 23.59 1.72
N ASP A 151 11.18 23.69 1.45
CA ASP A 151 11.69 24.06 0.12
C ASP A 151 11.44 22.96 -0.92
N ALA A 152 11.70 21.69 -0.56
CA ALA A 152 11.42 20.55 -1.42
C ALA A 152 9.91 20.40 -1.67
N MET A 153 9.08 20.57 -0.64
CA MET A 153 7.63 20.47 -0.82
C MET A 153 7.05 21.65 -1.59
N LYS A 154 7.70 22.81 -1.58
CA LYS A 154 7.26 23.97 -2.36
C LYS A 154 7.41 23.79 -3.85
N SER A 155 8.51 23.21 -4.32
CA SER A 155 8.66 22.85 -5.74
C SER A 155 7.72 21.70 -6.12
N ALA A 156 7.65 20.65 -5.30
CA ALA A 156 6.80 19.49 -5.54
C ALA A 156 5.30 19.84 -5.67
N LEU A 157 4.76 20.64 -4.75
CA LEU A 157 3.35 21.07 -4.79
C LEU A 157 3.05 22.07 -5.91
N ARG A 158 4.05 22.80 -6.41
CA ARG A 158 3.88 23.65 -7.60
C ARG A 158 3.78 22.82 -8.87
N ALA A 159 4.61 21.78 -9.00
CA ALA A 159 4.60 20.87 -10.14
C ALA A 159 3.33 20.01 -10.16
N VAL A 160 2.90 19.51 -9.00
CA VAL A 160 1.70 18.68 -8.87
C VAL A 160 0.73 19.29 -7.84
N PRO A 161 -0.10 20.28 -8.24
CA PRO A 161 -1.02 20.97 -7.32
C PRO A 161 -2.08 20.06 -6.67
N LYS A 162 -2.38 18.92 -7.29
CA LYS A 162 -3.34 17.91 -6.79
C LYS A 162 -2.62 16.67 -6.24
N MET A 163 -1.45 16.85 -5.64
CA MET A 163 -0.73 15.77 -4.97
C MET A 163 -1.54 15.27 -3.76
N THR A 164 -1.69 13.96 -3.63
CA THR A 164 -2.34 13.37 -2.45
C THR A 164 -1.49 13.57 -1.21
N ILE A 165 -2.13 13.60 -0.03
CA ILE A 165 -1.38 13.79 1.23
C ILE A 165 -0.33 12.70 1.47
N ASP A 166 -0.63 11.45 1.11
CA ASP A 166 0.31 10.34 1.20
C ASP A 166 1.50 10.49 0.25
N ALA A 167 1.26 10.89 -1.01
CA ALA A 167 2.33 11.15 -1.97
C ALA A 167 3.22 12.29 -1.49
N ALA A 168 2.63 13.36 -0.95
CA ALA A 168 3.37 14.50 -0.40
C ALA A 168 4.20 14.13 0.83
N CYS A 169 3.66 13.33 1.75
CA CYS A 169 4.43 12.82 2.89
C CYS A 169 5.57 11.89 2.42
N THR A 170 5.33 11.04 1.43
CA THR A 170 6.35 10.17 0.82
C THR A 170 7.46 11.01 0.18
N MET A 171 7.09 12.02 -0.60
CA MET A 171 8.02 12.99 -1.18
C MET A 171 8.86 13.70 -0.13
N ASN A 172 8.26 14.11 0.98
CA ASN A 172 8.98 14.72 2.09
C ASN A 172 10.02 13.77 2.71
N PHE A 173 9.68 12.49 2.86
CA PHE A 173 10.64 11.49 3.34
C PHE A 173 11.77 11.26 2.35
N CYS A 174 11.47 11.15 1.05
CA CYS A 174 12.49 11.08 0.00
C CYS A 174 13.43 12.29 0.05
N ALA A 175 12.89 13.50 0.16
CA ALA A 175 13.68 14.72 0.27
C ALA A 175 14.57 14.73 1.52
N SER A 176 14.07 14.20 2.65
CA SER A 176 14.85 14.06 3.87
C SER A 176 15.99 13.04 3.73
N THR A 177 15.79 11.96 2.97
CA THR A 177 16.80 10.91 2.74
C THR A 177 17.90 11.34 1.77
N VAL A 178 17.54 12.05 0.69
CA VAL A 178 18.53 12.55 -0.30
C VAL A 178 19.43 13.66 0.31
N GLY A 179 18.96 14.28 1.40
CA GLY A 179 19.74 15.20 2.23
C GLY A 179 19.56 16.66 1.82
N ALA A 180 19.56 17.56 2.80
CA ALA A 180 19.29 19.00 2.66
C ALA A 180 20.26 19.76 1.74
N LYS A 181 21.40 19.15 1.35
CA LYS A 181 22.36 19.75 0.41
C LYS A 181 21.96 19.58 -1.05
N SER A 182 21.00 18.69 -1.34
CA SER A 182 20.35 18.66 -2.64
C SER A 182 19.36 19.83 -2.70
N ASN A 183 19.84 21.03 -3.03
CA ASN A 183 19.01 22.16 -3.47
C ASN A 183 18.32 21.86 -4.82
N GLY A 184 18.06 20.59 -5.12
CA GLY A 184 17.47 20.13 -6.36
C GLY A 184 16.01 20.52 -6.41
N ASP A 185 15.59 20.93 -7.60
CA ASP A 185 14.16 21.04 -7.90
C ASP A 185 13.52 19.65 -7.79
N PHE A 186 12.58 19.48 -6.85
CA PHE A 186 11.86 18.22 -6.66
C PHE A 186 10.64 18.10 -7.59
N SER A 187 10.43 19.06 -8.50
CA SER A 187 9.36 19.04 -9.50
C SER A 187 9.35 17.74 -10.32
N GLU A 188 10.48 17.34 -10.88
CA GLU A 188 10.61 16.13 -11.71
C GLU A 188 10.29 14.85 -10.92
N TYR A 189 10.77 14.77 -9.68
CA TYR A 189 10.47 13.63 -8.81
C TYR A 189 8.99 13.60 -8.40
N ALA A 190 8.41 14.77 -8.12
CA ALA A 190 6.99 14.90 -7.76
C ALA A 190 6.10 14.41 -8.89
N GLU A 191 6.41 14.80 -10.14
CA GLU A 191 5.72 14.32 -11.33
C GLU A 191 5.83 12.80 -11.46
N LYS A 192 7.02 12.22 -11.31
CA LYS A 192 7.21 10.75 -11.40
C LYS A 192 6.50 9.98 -10.28
N VAL A 193 6.57 10.45 -9.03
CA VAL A 193 5.94 9.79 -7.87
C VAL A 193 4.41 9.88 -7.96
N CYS A 194 3.87 10.95 -8.53
CA CYS A 194 2.42 11.16 -8.63
C CYS A 194 1.81 10.70 -9.96
N ALA A 195 2.61 10.47 -11.01
CA ALA A 195 2.13 10.07 -12.33
C ALA A 195 1.41 8.72 -12.35
N ASP A 196 1.65 7.85 -11.38
CA ASP A 196 1.07 6.50 -11.32
C ASP A 196 -0.40 6.45 -10.85
N GLU A 197 -1.00 7.60 -10.50
CA GLU A 197 -2.41 7.64 -10.05
C GLU A 197 -3.44 7.43 -11.19
N GLU A 198 -3.06 7.63 -12.46
CA GLU A 198 -3.97 7.48 -13.62
C GLU A 198 -4.10 6.02 -14.15
N GLY A 199 -3.55 5.03 -13.45
CA GLY A 199 -3.83 3.61 -13.75
C GLY A 199 -3.00 3.00 -14.89
N VAL A 200 -2.10 3.76 -15.53
CA VAL A 200 -1.03 3.24 -16.40
C VAL A 200 0.21 2.89 -15.56
N GLY A 201 -0.01 2.23 -14.41
CA GLY A 201 1.06 1.90 -13.46
C GLY A 201 1.70 0.54 -13.75
N PHE A 202 2.75 0.18 -13.00
CA PHE A 202 3.40 -1.13 -13.02
C PHE A 202 2.42 -2.32 -12.99
N PHE A 203 1.26 -2.14 -12.34
CA PHE A 203 0.23 -3.16 -12.31
C PHE A 203 -0.34 -3.47 -13.71
N ALA A 204 -0.58 -2.46 -14.54
CA ALA A 204 -1.07 -2.66 -15.92
C ALA A 204 -0.03 -3.40 -16.77
N LEU A 205 1.26 -3.10 -16.57
CA LEU A 205 2.37 -3.78 -17.23
C LEU A 205 2.44 -5.26 -16.82
N VAL A 206 2.38 -5.56 -15.53
CA VAL A 206 2.38 -6.93 -14.99
C VAL A 206 1.13 -7.71 -15.41
N ASP A 207 -0.04 -7.07 -15.41
CA ASP A 207 -1.29 -7.69 -15.85
C ASP A 207 -1.25 -8.03 -17.34
N ALA A 208 -0.78 -7.11 -18.20
CA ALA A 208 -0.63 -7.35 -19.63
C ALA A 208 0.40 -8.46 -19.92
N PHE A 209 1.52 -8.48 -19.20
CA PHE A 209 2.54 -9.55 -19.30
C PHE A 209 1.91 -10.92 -19.02
N PHE A 210 1.32 -11.11 -17.84
CA PHE A 210 0.74 -12.41 -17.46
C PHE A 210 -0.54 -12.78 -18.22
N ALA A 211 -1.27 -11.79 -18.76
CA ALA A 211 -2.38 -12.03 -19.67
C ALA A 211 -1.92 -12.42 -21.10
N ARG A 212 -0.62 -12.35 -21.39
CA ARG A 212 -0.04 -12.52 -22.74
C ARG A 212 -0.59 -11.52 -23.78
N ASP A 213 -1.00 -10.34 -23.32
CA ASP A 213 -1.47 -9.25 -24.18
C ASP A 213 -0.28 -8.39 -24.62
N HIS A 214 0.43 -8.84 -25.65
CA HIS A 214 1.63 -8.16 -26.15
C HIS A 214 1.36 -6.72 -26.59
N LYS A 215 0.19 -6.43 -27.19
CA LYS A 215 -0.14 -5.08 -27.67
C LYS A 215 -0.20 -4.11 -26.51
N LYS A 216 -1.00 -4.45 -25.49
CA LYS A 216 -1.12 -3.63 -24.28
C LYS A 216 0.18 -3.58 -23.50
N PHE A 217 0.93 -4.68 -23.46
CA PHE A 217 2.23 -4.73 -22.80
C PHE A 217 3.20 -3.72 -23.40
N PHE A 218 3.42 -3.78 -24.72
CA PHE A 218 4.39 -2.91 -25.37
C PHE A 218 3.93 -1.44 -25.39
N GLU A 219 2.62 -1.17 -25.42
CA GLU A 219 2.09 0.20 -25.24
C GLU A 219 2.44 0.79 -23.86
N VAL A 220 2.36 -0.01 -22.79
CA VAL A 220 2.73 0.43 -21.44
C VAL A 220 4.25 0.44 -21.26
N TRP A 221 4.95 -0.54 -21.83
CA TRP A 221 6.41 -0.66 -21.77
C TRP A 221 7.10 0.54 -22.41
N ASP A 222 6.69 0.95 -23.61
CA ASP A 222 7.26 2.10 -24.32
C ASP A 222 7.21 3.40 -23.48
N LYS A 223 6.15 3.56 -22.68
CA LYS A 223 5.96 4.71 -21.79
C LYS A 223 6.79 4.63 -20.50
N LYS A 224 7.16 3.43 -20.06
CA LYS A 224 7.74 3.19 -18.72
C LYS A 224 9.19 2.75 -18.76
N ALA A 225 9.65 2.09 -19.82
CA ALA A 225 10.96 1.45 -19.88
C ALA A 225 12.10 2.42 -19.51
N SER A 226 12.02 3.67 -19.96
CA SER A 226 13.01 4.71 -19.68
C SER A 226 12.96 5.30 -18.27
N ASP A 227 11.89 5.05 -17.50
CA ASP A 227 11.75 5.61 -16.15
C ASP A 227 12.76 5.01 -15.17
N TYR A 228 13.28 3.81 -15.48
CA TYR A 228 14.19 3.07 -14.62
C TYR A 228 15.30 2.39 -15.43
N PRO A 229 16.50 2.19 -14.84
CA PRO A 229 17.58 1.48 -15.51
C PRO A 229 17.25 -0.02 -15.70
N ASP A 230 17.87 -0.69 -16.67
CA ASP A 230 17.60 -2.12 -16.95
C ASP A 230 17.81 -3.03 -15.75
N VAL A 231 18.78 -2.72 -14.89
CA VAL A 231 19.02 -3.46 -13.64
C VAL A 231 17.77 -3.48 -12.77
N TYR A 232 17.06 -2.36 -12.67
CA TYR A 232 15.79 -2.30 -11.95
C TYR A 232 14.76 -3.22 -12.61
N TRP A 233 14.62 -3.15 -13.94
CA TRP A 233 13.64 -3.95 -14.66
C TRP A 233 13.91 -5.45 -14.57
N ILE A 234 15.17 -5.86 -14.64
CA ILE A 234 15.56 -7.26 -14.49
C ILE A 234 15.20 -7.76 -13.10
N VAL A 235 15.52 -6.99 -12.04
CA VAL A 235 15.15 -7.36 -10.66
C VAL A 235 13.63 -7.41 -10.50
N PHE A 236 12.92 -6.41 -11.04
CA PHE A 236 11.46 -6.34 -11.00
C PHE A 236 10.82 -7.58 -11.64
N TRP A 237 11.19 -7.91 -12.88
CA TRP A 237 10.64 -9.06 -13.59
C TRP A 237 11.07 -10.39 -12.99
N SER A 238 12.30 -10.48 -12.48
CA SER A 238 12.79 -11.67 -11.77
C SER A 238 11.92 -11.96 -10.55
N GLU A 239 11.59 -10.94 -9.74
CA GLU A 239 10.70 -11.11 -8.60
C GLU A 239 9.30 -11.58 -9.03
N LYS A 240 8.73 -10.97 -10.08
CA LYS A 240 7.39 -11.35 -10.58
C LYS A 240 7.35 -12.79 -11.09
N ILE A 241 8.34 -13.20 -11.87
CA ILE A 241 8.42 -14.54 -12.45
C ILE A 241 8.70 -15.59 -11.36
N TRP A 242 9.60 -15.28 -10.43
CA TRP A 242 9.87 -16.14 -9.27
C TRP A 242 8.61 -16.39 -8.45
N ARG A 243 7.86 -15.34 -8.10
CA ARG A 243 6.56 -15.47 -7.40
C ARG A 243 5.56 -16.29 -8.20
N ALA A 244 5.45 -16.04 -9.51
CA ALA A 244 4.57 -16.80 -10.40
C ALA A 244 4.94 -18.29 -10.44
N CYS A 245 6.23 -18.62 -10.44
CA CYS A 245 6.73 -19.99 -10.45
C CYS A 245 6.26 -20.76 -9.21
N PHE A 246 6.48 -20.21 -8.02
CA PHE A 246 5.99 -20.80 -6.76
C PHE A 246 4.47 -20.84 -6.70
N PHE A 247 3.78 -19.79 -7.16
CA PHE A 247 2.32 -19.78 -7.21
C PHE A 247 1.77 -20.94 -8.06
N VAL A 248 2.31 -21.13 -9.27
CA VAL A 248 1.90 -22.22 -10.17
C VAL A 248 2.22 -23.59 -9.57
N ASP A 249 3.42 -23.78 -9.00
CA ASP A 249 3.81 -25.04 -8.36
C ASP A 249 2.87 -25.42 -7.21
N TYR A 250 2.58 -24.48 -6.31
CA TYR A 250 1.67 -24.74 -5.19
C TYR A 250 0.23 -24.96 -5.62
N MET A 251 -0.28 -24.21 -6.60
CA MET A 251 -1.62 -24.42 -7.14
C MET A 251 -1.76 -25.80 -7.80
N ASN A 252 -0.74 -26.26 -8.54
CA ASN A 252 -0.72 -27.58 -9.15
C ASN A 252 -0.67 -28.71 -8.10
N LYS A 253 -0.05 -28.45 -6.95
CA LYS A 253 0.00 -29.37 -5.79
C LYS A 253 -1.22 -29.28 -4.86
N GLY A 254 -2.22 -28.46 -5.19
CA GLY A 254 -3.42 -28.25 -4.35
C GLY A 254 -3.16 -27.46 -3.05
N ARG A 255 -2.01 -26.80 -2.90
CA ARG A 255 -1.58 -26.06 -1.70
C ARG A 255 -2.00 -24.59 -1.77
N ASN A 256 -3.31 -24.35 -1.69
CA ASN A 256 -3.90 -23.03 -1.91
C ASN A 256 -3.47 -21.97 -0.87
N ALA A 257 -3.27 -22.37 0.39
CA ALA A 257 -2.88 -21.45 1.46
C ALA A 257 -1.46 -20.90 1.25
N GLU A 258 -0.54 -21.76 0.83
CA GLU A 258 0.83 -21.42 0.49
C GLU A 258 0.88 -20.60 -0.80
N ALA A 259 0.15 -20.99 -1.85
CA ALA A 259 0.05 -20.23 -3.09
C ALA A 259 -0.38 -18.77 -2.83
N LYS A 260 -1.35 -18.55 -1.92
CA LYS A 260 -1.81 -17.20 -1.56
C LYS A 260 -0.68 -16.30 -1.03
N ARG A 261 0.34 -16.85 -0.37
CA ARG A 261 1.51 -16.08 0.11
C ARG A 261 2.35 -15.51 -1.04
N PHE A 262 2.39 -16.20 -2.17
CA PHE A 262 3.10 -15.78 -3.38
C PHE A 262 2.26 -14.93 -4.32
N SER A 263 0.94 -14.81 -4.09
CA SER A 263 0.06 -13.98 -4.91
C SER A 263 0.31 -12.46 -4.79
N GLY A 264 0.97 -12.03 -3.71
CA GLY A 264 1.31 -10.62 -3.49
C GLY A 264 2.22 -10.08 -4.59
N GLY A 265 1.77 -9.04 -5.29
CA GLY A 265 2.52 -8.41 -6.37
C GLY A 265 2.33 -9.06 -7.75
N LEU A 266 1.56 -10.15 -7.86
CA LEU A 266 1.07 -10.70 -9.13
C LEU A 266 -0.26 -10.04 -9.53
N SER A 267 -0.61 -10.11 -10.81
CA SER A 267 -1.87 -9.54 -11.29
C SER A 267 -3.08 -10.30 -10.74
N PHE A 268 -4.19 -9.58 -10.52
CA PHE A 268 -5.44 -10.21 -10.09
C PHE A 268 -5.95 -11.22 -11.11
N GLY A 269 -5.77 -10.93 -12.41
CA GLY A 269 -6.14 -11.85 -13.49
C GLY A 269 -5.37 -13.16 -13.40
N PHE A 270 -4.06 -13.10 -13.16
CA PHE A 270 -3.21 -14.27 -12.99
C PHE A 270 -3.67 -15.13 -11.80
N ALA A 271 -3.84 -14.53 -10.61
CA ALA A 271 -4.10 -15.26 -9.38
C ALA A 271 -5.57 -15.69 -9.20
N ARG A 272 -6.56 -14.85 -9.57
CA ARG A 272 -7.99 -15.09 -9.28
C ARG A 272 -8.82 -15.57 -10.46
N LYS A 273 -8.46 -15.20 -11.70
CA LYS A 273 -9.20 -15.60 -12.91
C LYS A 273 -8.65 -16.88 -13.55
N GLY A 274 -7.74 -17.59 -12.87
CA GLY A 274 -7.15 -18.83 -13.38
C GLY A 274 -6.09 -18.63 -14.46
N GLY A 275 -5.58 -17.41 -14.67
CA GLY A 275 -4.55 -17.13 -15.69
C GLY A 275 -3.27 -17.94 -15.49
N TYR A 276 -2.93 -18.31 -14.25
CA TYR A 276 -1.80 -19.17 -13.91
C TYR A 276 -1.81 -20.53 -14.64
N LYS A 277 -2.98 -21.03 -15.07
CA LYS A 277 -3.10 -22.31 -15.79
C LYS A 277 -2.44 -22.29 -17.18
N ASN A 278 -2.19 -21.09 -17.73
CA ASN A 278 -1.52 -20.90 -19.01
C ASN A 278 0.02 -20.97 -18.87
N PHE A 279 0.53 -21.26 -17.67
CA PHE A 279 1.95 -21.25 -17.36
C PHE A 279 2.39 -22.60 -16.80
N THR A 280 3.63 -22.97 -17.12
CA THR A 280 4.28 -24.15 -16.54
C THR A 280 5.44 -23.70 -15.66
N VAL A 281 5.74 -24.48 -14.63
CA VAL A 281 6.91 -24.25 -13.76
C VAL A 281 8.18 -24.19 -14.61
N LYS A 282 8.34 -25.14 -15.55
CA LYS A 282 9.49 -25.18 -16.47
C LYS A 282 9.65 -23.89 -17.27
N GLY A 283 8.59 -23.40 -17.92
CA GLY A 283 8.65 -22.17 -18.72
C GLY A 283 8.97 -20.93 -17.90
N LEU A 284 8.44 -20.84 -16.67
CA LEU A 284 8.76 -19.74 -15.76
C LEU A 284 10.19 -19.81 -15.24
N THR A 285 10.71 -21.00 -14.94
CA THR A 285 12.12 -21.21 -14.59
C THR A 285 13.05 -20.80 -15.73
N SER A 286 12.77 -21.22 -16.96
CA SER A 286 13.57 -20.84 -18.14
C SER A 286 13.57 -19.32 -18.37
N ALA A 287 12.42 -18.66 -18.18
CA ALA A 287 12.35 -17.20 -18.25
C ALA A 287 13.17 -16.52 -17.13
N TYR A 288 13.12 -17.06 -15.91
CA TYR A 288 13.92 -16.56 -14.78
C TYR A 288 15.42 -16.74 -15.01
N ASP A 289 15.85 -17.91 -15.51
CA ASP A 289 17.26 -18.18 -15.82
C ASP A 289 17.78 -17.20 -16.88
N MET A 290 16.95 -16.84 -17.87
CA MET A 290 17.32 -15.83 -18.86
C MET A 290 17.54 -14.45 -18.24
N LEU A 291 16.67 -14.01 -17.32
CA LEU A 291 16.85 -12.74 -16.60
C LEU A 291 18.09 -12.76 -15.71
N TYR A 292 18.39 -13.89 -15.07
CA TYR A 292 19.61 -14.06 -14.28
C TYR A 292 20.86 -13.92 -15.15
N GLU A 293 20.87 -14.51 -16.35
CA GLU A 293 21.98 -14.34 -17.30
C GLU A 293 22.11 -12.90 -17.83
N MET A 294 21.01 -12.17 -17.97
CA MET A 294 21.01 -10.73 -18.31
C MET A 294 21.64 -9.91 -17.18
N ASP A 295 21.20 -10.12 -15.93
CA ASP A 295 21.78 -9.45 -14.75
C ASP A 295 23.29 -9.70 -14.64
N ARG A 296 23.71 -10.96 -14.83
CA ARG A 296 25.13 -11.34 -14.84
C ARG A 296 25.90 -10.60 -15.93
N ARG A 297 25.38 -10.54 -17.16
CA ARG A 297 26.05 -9.85 -18.27
C ARG A 297 26.19 -8.36 -18.04
N ILE A 298 25.13 -7.68 -17.57
CA ILE A 298 25.18 -6.24 -17.27
C ILE A 298 26.22 -5.95 -16.19
N LYS A 299 26.28 -6.77 -15.12
CA LYS A 299 27.30 -6.63 -14.06
C LYS A 299 28.73 -6.84 -14.55
N MET A 300 28.91 -7.56 -15.66
CA MET A 300 30.19 -7.79 -16.31
C MET A 300 30.50 -6.76 -17.42
N GLY A 301 29.70 -5.69 -17.55
CA GLY A 301 29.90 -4.64 -18.56
C GLY A 301 29.27 -4.94 -19.92
N GLY A 302 28.33 -5.88 -19.99
CA GLY A 302 27.51 -6.15 -21.18
C GLY A 302 26.50 -5.02 -21.49
N GLY A 303 26.01 -4.98 -22.72
CA GLY A 303 25.07 -3.96 -23.21
C GLY A 303 23.64 -4.10 -22.68
N THR A 304 22.86 -3.03 -22.86
CA THR A 304 21.55 -2.76 -22.22
C THR A 304 20.31 -3.21 -23.02
N LEU A 305 20.45 -3.64 -24.28
CA LEU A 305 19.31 -3.94 -25.18
C LEU A 305 18.71 -5.36 -25.02
N GLU A 306 18.88 -6.02 -23.88
CA GLU A 306 18.52 -7.45 -23.76
C GLU A 306 17.06 -7.67 -23.34
N LEU A 307 16.42 -6.70 -22.68
CA LEU A 307 15.06 -6.82 -22.14
C LEU A 307 13.97 -6.86 -23.22
N ASP A 308 14.07 -6.06 -24.27
CA ASP A 308 13.08 -6.13 -25.36
C ASP A 308 13.11 -7.49 -26.04
N GLY A 309 14.32 -8.04 -26.24
CA GLY A 309 14.51 -9.40 -26.76
C GLY A 309 13.92 -10.47 -25.84
N PHE A 310 14.03 -10.29 -24.52
CA PHE A 310 13.36 -11.15 -23.54
C PHE A 310 11.83 -11.13 -23.72
N PHE A 311 11.22 -9.95 -23.81
CA PHE A 311 9.77 -9.84 -23.97
C PHE A 311 9.28 -10.40 -25.31
N VAL A 312 10.01 -10.17 -26.40
CA VAL A 312 9.68 -10.78 -27.70
C VAL A 312 9.71 -12.31 -27.59
N LYS A 313 10.75 -12.90 -27.00
CA LYS A 313 10.80 -14.35 -26.76
C LYS A 313 9.65 -14.85 -25.90
N TYR A 314 9.29 -14.10 -24.86
CA TYR A 314 8.14 -14.40 -24.01
C TYR A 314 6.83 -14.46 -24.79
N PHE A 315 6.48 -13.41 -25.54
CA PHE A 315 5.19 -13.34 -26.24
C PHE A 315 5.12 -14.30 -27.43
N THR A 316 6.27 -14.72 -27.97
CA THR A 316 6.37 -15.70 -29.07
C THR A 316 6.53 -17.15 -28.62
N ASN A 317 6.54 -17.44 -27.31
CA ASN A 317 6.78 -18.78 -26.72
C ASN A 317 8.12 -19.41 -27.15
N GLN A 318 9.19 -18.62 -27.21
CA GLN A 318 10.53 -19.08 -27.57
C GLN A 318 11.43 -19.35 -26.35
N PHE A 319 10.83 -19.82 -25.24
CA PHE A 319 11.54 -20.25 -24.02
C PHE A 319 11.54 -21.77 -23.88
#